data_AF-A0A4Z2E4M0-F1
#
_entry.id   AF-A0A4Z2E4M0-F1
#
_cell.length_a   1.000
_cell.length_b   1.000
_cell.length_c   1.000
_cell.angle_alpha   90.00
_cell.angle_beta   90.00
_cell.angle_gamma   90.00
#
_symmetry.space_group_name_H-M   'P 1'
#
loop_
_entity.id
_entity.type
_entity.pdbx_description
1 polymer ?
#
loop_
_entity_poly.entity_id
_entity_poly.type
_entity_poly.pdbx_seq_one_letter_code
_entity_poly.pdbx_strand_id
1 'polypeptide(L)'
;MMVRCGWKPGSGLGPEGEGPQQPVPTVLKRDQTGLGFGHTKRAKVTHFQPRDCDAVKRPNGKGERGGKGKGQRREDSRRKELYEKNWERDFRASFNRTDL
;
A
#
# COMPACT_ATOMS: atom_id res chain seq x y z
N MET A 1 -11.01 26.71 -24.95
CA MET A 1 -11.35 25.75 -26.01
C MET A 1 -12.82 25.34 -25.93
N MET A 2 -13.31 24.74 -24.83
CA MET A 2 -14.71 24.28 -24.71
C MET A 2 -15.78 25.36 -24.92
N VAL A 3 -15.64 26.53 -24.29
CA VAL A 3 -16.62 27.64 -24.45
C VAL A 3 -16.73 28.10 -25.91
N ARG A 4 -15.61 28.09 -26.66
CA ARG A 4 -15.60 28.43 -28.09
C ARG A 4 -16.34 27.39 -28.94
N CYS A 5 -16.50 26.16 -28.43
CA CYS A 5 -17.24 25.09 -29.07
C CYS A 5 -18.71 25.04 -28.63
N GLY A 6 -19.23 26.09 -27.98
CA GLY A 6 -20.63 26.19 -27.59
C GLY A 6 -20.97 25.57 -26.23
N TRP A 7 -19.98 25.08 -25.47
CA TRP A 7 -20.24 24.60 -24.12
C TRP A 7 -20.54 25.75 -23.16
N LYS A 8 -21.62 25.62 -22.38
CA LYS A 8 -22.04 26.61 -21.38
C LYS A 8 -21.38 26.31 -20.02
N PRO A 9 -20.69 27.28 -19.40
CA PRO A 9 -20.10 27.08 -18.08
C PRO A 9 -21.14 26.63 -17.05
N GLY A 10 -20.80 25.56 -16.32
CA GLY A 10 -21.66 24.97 -15.30
C GLY A 10 -22.73 24.00 -15.83
N SER A 11 -22.86 23.81 -17.16
CA SER A 11 -23.70 22.75 -17.71
C SER A 11 -22.93 21.45 -17.89
N GLY A 12 -23.67 20.34 -17.95
CA GLY A 12 -23.15 19.09 -18.46
C GLY A 12 -22.78 19.19 -19.94
N LEU A 13 -22.10 18.16 -20.44
CA LEU A 13 -21.91 17.92 -21.86
C LEU A 13 -23.06 17.07 -22.41
N GLY A 14 -23.25 17.05 -23.72
CA GLY A 14 -24.38 16.38 -24.39
C GLY A 14 -25.31 17.39 -25.05
N PRO A 15 -26.20 16.97 -25.97
CA PRO A 15 -27.09 17.86 -26.70
C PRO A 15 -27.96 18.74 -25.79
N GLU A 16 -28.40 18.19 -24.65
CA GLU A 16 -29.25 18.87 -23.67
C GLU A 16 -28.49 19.20 -22.38
N GLY A 17 -27.16 19.03 -22.37
CA GLY A 17 -26.32 19.22 -21.18
C GLY A 17 -26.58 18.18 -20.08
N GLU A 18 -27.03 16.99 -20.45
CA GLU A 18 -27.42 15.90 -19.56
C GLU A 18 -26.24 15.19 -18.88
N GLY A 19 -25.03 15.41 -19.39
CA GLY A 19 -23.82 14.82 -18.85
C GLY A 19 -23.47 15.32 -17.45
N PRO A 20 -22.61 14.59 -16.72
CA PRO A 20 -22.16 15.02 -15.40
C PRO A 20 -21.46 16.38 -15.43
N GLN A 21 -21.87 17.29 -14.54
CA GLN A 21 -21.21 18.58 -14.34
C GLN A 21 -19.92 18.45 -13.51
N GLN A 22 -19.90 17.45 -12.63
CA GLN A 22 -18.77 17.15 -11.76
C GLN A 22 -18.13 15.83 -12.18
N PRO A 23 -16.81 15.69 -12.03
CA PRO A 23 -16.12 14.43 -12.25
C PRO A 23 -16.66 13.31 -11.35
N VAL A 24 -16.64 12.09 -11.88
CA VAL A 24 -17.05 10.91 -11.10
C VAL A 24 -15.99 10.61 -10.02
N PRO A 25 -16.36 10.57 -8.73
CA PRO A 25 -15.44 10.22 -7.66
C PRO A 25 -15.07 8.72 -7.75
N THR A 26 -13.80 8.40 -7.50
CA THR A 26 -13.30 7.01 -7.58
C THR A 26 -12.58 6.61 -6.30
N VAL A 27 -12.37 5.30 -6.13
CA VAL A 27 -11.59 4.73 -5.02
C VAL A 27 -10.29 4.16 -5.59
N LEU A 28 -9.15 4.74 -5.19
CA LEU A 28 -7.83 4.23 -5.58
C LEU A 28 -7.42 3.04 -4.69
N LYS A 29 -7.41 1.84 -5.28
CA LYS A 29 -6.90 0.61 -4.63
C LYS A 29 -5.37 0.63 -4.60
N ARG A 30 -4.78 0.39 -3.42
CA ARG A 30 -3.31 0.45 -3.19
C ARG A 30 -2.72 -0.83 -2.55
N ASP A 31 -3.60 -1.77 -2.20
CA ASP A 31 -3.30 -3.06 -1.56
C ASP A 31 -3.45 -4.22 -2.55
N GLN A 32 -3.12 -5.43 -2.09
CA GLN A 32 -3.20 -6.68 -2.86
C GLN A 32 -4.34 -7.59 -2.38
N THR A 33 -5.21 -7.12 -1.49
CA THR A 33 -6.34 -7.91 -0.97
C THR A 33 -7.47 -7.99 -2.00
N GLY A 34 -8.40 -8.94 -1.80
CA GLY A 34 -9.62 -9.03 -2.60
C GLY A 34 -10.46 -7.75 -2.52
N LEU A 35 -11.29 -7.51 -3.54
CA LEU A 35 -12.27 -6.42 -3.50
C LEU A 35 -13.27 -6.67 -2.36
N GLY A 36 -13.74 -5.60 -1.71
CA GLY A 36 -14.65 -5.70 -0.57
C GLY A 36 -14.00 -6.14 0.76
N PHE A 37 -12.72 -6.49 0.76
CA PHE A 37 -11.99 -6.84 1.98
C PHE A 37 -11.53 -5.58 2.74
N GLY A 38 -11.82 -5.53 4.05
CA GLY A 38 -11.44 -4.44 4.94
C GLY A 38 -12.44 -3.28 4.93
N HIS A 39 -12.01 -2.12 5.45
CA HIS A 39 -12.87 -0.95 5.58
C HIS A 39 -13.14 -0.30 4.21
N THR A 40 -14.40 0.04 3.94
CA THR A 40 -14.78 0.74 2.72
C THR A 40 -14.14 2.12 2.67
N LYS A 41 -13.30 2.34 1.66
CA LYS A 41 -12.65 3.64 1.42
C LYS A 41 -13.64 4.58 0.76
N ARG A 42 -13.69 5.83 1.23
CA ARG A 42 -14.54 6.87 0.64
C ARG A 42 -14.05 7.23 -0.77
N ALA A 43 -14.94 7.20 -1.75
CA ALA A 43 -14.66 7.70 -3.10
C ALA A 43 -14.36 9.20 -3.07
N LYS A 44 -13.40 9.64 -3.88
CA LYS A 44 -13.00 11.05 -3.97
C LYS A 44 -12.74 11.42 -5.42
N VAL A 45 -13.02 12.68 -5.77
CA VAL A 45 -12.54 13.24 -7.02
C VAL A 45 -11.04 13.46 -6.86
N THR A 46 -10.24 12.57 -7.42
CA THR A 46 -8.78 12.70 -7.48
C THR A 46 -8.39 13.10 -8.89
N HIS A 47 -8.08 14.37 -9.10
CA HIS A 47 -7.36 14.78 -10.29
C HIS A 47 -5.87 14.71 -9.99
N PHE A 48 -5.14 14.03 -10.86
CA PHE A 48 -3.69 14.02 -10.83
C PHE A 48 -3.21 14.88 -11.99
N GLN A 49 -2.21 15.72 -11.73
CA GLN A 49 -1.59 16.46 -12.83
C GLN A 49 -0.96 15.46 -13.81
N PRO A 50 -0.85 15.82 -15.11
CA PRO A 50 -0.07 15.01 -16.03
C PRO A 50 1.32 14.74 -15.46
N ARG A 51 1.74 13.47 -15.41
CA ARG A 51 3.02 13.01 -14.84
C ARG A 51 3.19 13.26 -13.34
N ASP A 52 2.11 13.42 -12.59
CA ASP A 52 2.16 13.44 -11.12
C ASP A 52 2.51 12.03 -10.59
N CYS A 53 3.78 11.82 -10.23
CA CYS A 53 4.21 10.56 -9.63
C CYS A 53 3.74 10.41 -8.18
N ASP A 54 3.44 11.51 -7.49
CA ASP A 54 3.03 11.49 -6.08
C ASP A 54 1.58 11.02 -5.91
N ALA A 55 0.73 11.28 -6.91
CA ALA A 55 -0.61 10.71 -7.08
C ALA A 55 -0.70 9.20 -6.79
N VAL A 56 0.28 8.46 -7.32
CA VAL A 56 0.35 7.00 -7.30
C VAL A 56 1.31 6.46 -6.24
N LYS A 57 2.07 7.34 -5.56
CA LYS A 57 2.92 6.91 -4.45
C LYS A 57 2.07 6.29 -3.36
N ARG A 58 2.58 5.19 -2.81
CA ARG A 58 1.97 4.57 -1.63
C ARG A 58 2.14 5.57 -0.48
N PRO A 59 1.05 5.94 0.23
CA PRO A 59 1.19 6.81 1.39
C PRO A 59 2.15 6.13 2.37
N ASN A 60 3.02 6.92 2.99
CA ASN A 60 3.95 6.46 4.02
C ASN A 60 3.15 6.13 5.30
N GLY A 61 2.37 5.05 5.25
CA GLY A 61 1.58 4.50 6.33
C GLY A 61 2.37 3.40 7.01
N LYS A 62 2.60 3.57 8.31
CA LYS A 62 3.16 2.59 9.24
C LYS A 62 2.34 1.28 9.17
N GLY A 63 3.00 0.14 8.94
CA GLY A 63 2.38 -1.19 8.81
C GLY A 63 1.76 -1.41 7.43
N GLU A 64 2.07 -2.44 6.64
CA GLU A 64 2.26 -3.84 7.02
C GLU A 64 3.37 -4.53 6.22
N ARG A 65 4.10 -3.80 5.37
CA ARG A 65 5.31 -4.30 4.71
C ARG A 65 6.29 -3.15 4.52
N GLY A 66 6.63 -2.48 5.63
CA GLY A 66 7.92 -1.80 5.69
C GLY A 66 8.96 -2.91 5.58
N GLY A 67 9.41 -3.21 4.35
CA GLY A 67 10.53 -4.10 4.15
C GLY A 67 11.65 -3.53 4.99
N LYS A 68 11.99 -4.21 6.10
CA LYS A 68 13.19 -3.92 6.89
C LYS A 68 14.29 -3.68 5.87
N GLY A 69 14.94 -2.51 5.93
CA GLY A 69 15.98 -2.16 4.95
C GLY A 69 16.93 -3.35 4.79
N LYS A 70 17.47 -3.59 3.59
CA LYS A 70 18.26 -4.80 3.28
C LYS A 70 19.30 -5.16 4.37
N GLY A 71 19.85 -4.16 5.07
CA GLY A 71 20.70 -4.33 6.26
C GLY A 71 20.01 -4.95 7.47
N GLN A 72 18.87 -4.41 7.94
CA GLN A 72 18.11 -4.95 9.08
C GLN A 72 17.67 -6.40 8.84
N ARG A 73 17.24 -6.75 7.63
CA ARG A 73 16.84 -8.14 7.31
C ARG A 73 18.01 -9.11 7.46
N ARG A 74 19.23 -8.72 7.05
CA ARG A 74 20.43 -9.55 7.20
C ARG A 74 20.84 -9.71 8.66
N GLU A 75 20.79 -8.62 9.42
CA GLU A 75 21.16 -8.63 10.83
C GLU A 75 20.21 -9.49 11.66
N ASP A 76 18.89 -9.36 11.45
CA ASP A 76 17.88 -10.21 12.09
C ASP A 76 18.06 -11.69 11.76
N SER A 77 18.33 -12.01 10.49
CA SER A 77 18.61 -13.40 10.07
C SER A 77 19.83 -13.96 10.80
N ARG A 78 20.93 -13.20 10.88
CA ARG A 78 22.14 -13.62 11.58
C ARG A 78 21.89 -13.83 13.08
N ARG A 79 21.08 -12.95 13.70
CA ARG A 79 20.73 -13.04 15.12
C ARG A 79 19.87 -14.28 15.42
N LYS A 80 18.91 -14.61 14.54
CA LYS A 80 18.10 -15.82 14.63
C LYS A 80 18.95 -17.08 14.48
N GLU A 81 19.88 -17.08 13.52
CA GLU A 81 20.78 -18.20 13.29
C GLU A 81 21.71 -18.47 14.48
N LEU A 82 22.22 -17.41 15.12
CA LEU A 82 23.02 -17.52 16.35
C LEU A 82 22.19 -18.06 17.53
N TYR A 83 20.95 -17.59 17.67
CA TYR A 83 20.05 -18.09 18.70
C TYR A 83 19.75 -19.59 18.50
N GLU A 84 19.46 -20.01 17.26
CA GLU A 84 19.20 -21.42 16.94
C GLU A 84 20.43 -22.30 17.20
N LYS A 85 21.64 -21.85 16.84
CA LYS A 85 22.90 -22.59 17.13
C LYS A 85 23.16 -22.73 18.62
N ASN A 86 22.97 -21.66 19.39
CA ASN A 86 23.12 -21.73 20.86
C ASN A 86 22.06 -22.64 21.47
N TRP A 87 20.81 -22.52 21.02
CA TRP A 87 19.72 -23.36 21.47
C TRP A 87 19.98 -24.84 21.18
N GLU A 88 20.48 -25.20 19.99
CA GLU A 88 20.83 -26.58 19.66
C GLU A 88 21.97 -27.10 20.54
N ARG A 89 23.01 -26.29 20.76
CA ARG A 89 24.14 -26.66 21.63
C ARG A 89 23.66 -26.94 23.06
N ASP A 90 22.84 -26.06 23.60
CA ASP A 90 22.31 -26.18 24.95
C ASP A 90 21.32 -27.35 25.05
N PHE A 91 20.51 -27.57 24.01
CA PHE A 91 19.64 -28.75 23.88
C PHE A 91 20.44 -30.05 23.88
N ARG A 92 21.52 -30.16 23.10
CA ARG A 92 22.40 -31.34 23.09
C ARG A 92 23.11 -31.54 24.42
N ALA A 93 23.57 -30.46 25.05
CA ALA A 93 24.20 -30.52 26.37
C ALA A 93 23.23 -30.95 27.46
N SER A 94 21.93 -30.64 27.33
CA SER A 94 20.91 -31.02 28.32
C SER A 94 20.72 -32.53 28.46
N PHE A 95 20.97 -33.31 27.41
CA PHE A 95 20.93 -34.78 27.44
C PHE A 95 22.28 -35.42 27.81
N ASN A 96 23.36 -34.64 27.81
CA ASN A 96 24.70 -35.11 28.17
C ASN A 96 25.06 -34.85 29.65
N ARG A 97 24.14 -34.28 30.45
CA ARG A 97 24.23 -34.34 31.92
C ARG A 97 23.68 -35.68 32.41
N THR A 98 24.44 -36.73 32.17
CA THR A 98 24.33 -37.97 32.94
C THR A 98 25.65 -38.14 33.68
N ASP A 99 25.55 -37.97 34.99
CA ASP A 99 26.35 -38.55 36.08
C ASP A 99 27.83 -38.15 36.22
N LEU A 100 28.06 -37.30 37.24
CA LEU A 100 29.03 -37.49 38.34
C LEU A 100 28.59 -36.66 39.55
#